data_AF-A0A958F8M5-F1
#
_entry.id   AF-A0A958F8M5-F1
#
_cell.length_a   1.000
_cell.length_b   1.000
_cell.length_c   1.000
_cell.angle_alpha   90.00
_cell.angle_beta   90.00
_cell.angle_gamma   90.00
#
_symmetry.space_group_name_H-M   'P 1'
#
loop_
_entity.id
_entity.type
_entity.pdbx_description
1 polymer ?
#
loop_
_entity_poly.entity_id
_entity_poly.type
_entity_poly.pdbx_seq_one_letter_code
_entity_poly.pdbx_strand_id
1 'polypeptide(L)'
;SCPMGAIDKPTPEKLPVTREQGIRRLGVLLIFVPVMIAIGGGTFSRLDVFLSKMHPTVSLAEKIDLENRTGTAGTTVETLTFRSSGTPAETLFAEAGIIRKRFRIGGWLLGGFLGLILGVKLIGLSIFRTSTEYEPNRAACFSCGRCFSYCPNEHQRLENIRHY
;
A
#
# COMPACT_ATOMS: atom_id res chain seq x y z
N SER A 1 6.44 23.56 -34.59
CA SER A 1 6.71 23.74 -33.14
C SER A 1 5.39 23.86 -32.40
N CYS A 2 5.24 23.22 -31.23
CA CYS A 2 4.03 23.37 -30.42
C CYS A 2 4.10 24.69 -29.64
N PRO A 3 3.13 25.60 -29.79
CA PRO A 3 3.16 26.89 -29.07
C PRO A 3 3.01 26.73 -27.56
N MET A 4 2.39 25.63 -27.11
CA MET A 4 2.19 25.30 -25.71
C MET A 4 3.32 24.44 -25.13
N GLY A 5 4.33 24.08 -25.93
CA GLY A 5 5.41 23.19 -25.49
C GLY A 5 4.98 21.76 -25.14
N ALA A 6 3.75 21.36 -25.45
CA ALA A 6 3.15 20.09 -25.04
C ALA A 6 3.55 18.88 -25.90
N ILE A 7 4.73 18.90 -26.53
CA ILE A 7 5.27 17.75 -27.27
C ILE A 7 6.41 17.18 -26.42
N ASP A 8 6.22 15.97 -25.93
CA ASP A 8 7.24 15.25 -25.18
C ASP A 8 8.32 14.77 -26.17
N LYS A 9 9.58 15.03 -25.83
CA LYS A 9 10.72 14.65 -26.66
C LYS A 9 11.02 13.16 -26.48
N PRO A 10 11.51 12.47 -27.53
CA PRO A 10 11.94 11.09 -27.40
C PRO A 10 13.05 10.99 -26.37
N THR A 11 13.05 9.88 -25.65
CA THR A 11 14.12 9.54 -24.71
C THR A 11 15.44 9.47 -25.49
N PRO A 12 16.57 10.04 -25.00
CA PRO A 12 17.83 10.01 -25.74
C PRO A 12 18.26 8.58 -26.08
N GLU A 13 18.82 8.39 -27.29
CA GLU A 13 19.18 7.09 -27.87
C GLU A 13 20.13 6.26 -26.98
N LYS A 14 20.94 6.95 -26.16
CA LYS A 14 21.62 6.34 -25.02
C LYS A 14 20.74 6.48 -23.78
N LEU A 15 19.98 5.43 -23.49
CA LEU A 15 19.45 5.24 -22.14
C LEU A 15 20.62 5.28 -21.14
N PRO A 16 20.54 6.07 -20.05
CA PRO A 16 21.58 6.10 -19.03
C PRO A 16 21.72 4.77 -18.26
N VAL A 17 20.85 3.79 -18.53
CA VAL A 17 20.75 2.52 -17.82
C VAL A 17 20.63 1.40 -18.86
N THR A 18 21.49 0.38 -18.78
CA THR A 18 21.41 -0.78 -19.68
C THR A 18 20.19 -1.64 -19.36
N ARG A 19 19.66 -2.38 -20.35
CA ARG A 19 18.51 -3.29 -20.16
C ARG A 19 18.76 -4.28 -19.00
N GLU A 20 19.99 -4.76 -18.85
CA GLU A 20 20.41 -5.64 -17.75
C GLU A 20 20.32 -4.97 -16.38
N GLN A 21 20.71 -3.71 -16.26
CA GLN A 21 20.57 -2.92 -15.03
C GLN A 21 19.10 -2.67 -14.68
N GLY A 22 18.24 -2.50 -15.70
CA GLY A 22 16.78 -2.43 -15.52
C GLY A 22 16.18 -3.73 -14.98
N ILE A 23 16.56 -4.89 -15.55
CA ILE A 23 16.11 -6.21 -15.09
C ILE A 23 16.61 -6.49 -13.66
N ARG A 24 17.86 -6.13 -13.35
CA ARG A 24 18.43 -6.30 -12.00
C ARG A 24 17.70 -5.44 -10.97
N ARG A 25 17.37 -4.18 -11.31
CA ARG A 25 16.55 -3.32 -10.44
C ARG A 25 15.15 -3.87 -10.23
N LEU A 26 14.52 -4.38 -11.29
CA LEU A 26 13.21 -5.02 -11.21
C LEU A 26 13.24 -6.25 -10.29
N GLY A 27 14.27 -7.10 -10.42
CA GLY A 27 14.47 -8.26 -9.56
C GLY A 27 14.67 -7.88 -8.09
N VAL A 28 15.48 -6.85 -7.81
CA VAL A 28 15.64 -6.31 -6.44
C VAL A 28 14.32 -5.79 -5.89
N LEU A 29 13.55 -5.02 -6.69
CA LEU A 29 12.25 -4.52 -6.25
C LEU A 29 11.24 -5.66 -5.99
N LEU A 30 11.25 -6.71 -6.82
CA LEU A 30 10.37 -7.86 -6.66
C LEU A 30 10.66 -8.63 -5.37
N ILE A 31 11.92 -8.68 -4.94
CA ILE A 31 12.33 -9.20 -3.62
C ILE A 31 12.00 -8.22 -2.49
N PHE A 32 12.02 -6.91 -2.77
CA PHE A 32 11.72 -5.90 -1.77
C PHE A 32 10.24 -5.87 -1.36
N VAL A 33 9.33 -6.25 -2.26
CA VAL A 33 7.88 -6.35 -1.97
C VAL A 33 7.56 -7.33 -0.84
N PRO A 34 7.97 -8.62 -0.87
CA PRO A 34 7.69 -9.53 0.23
C PRO A 34 8.37 -9.10 1.54
N VAL A 35 9.52 -8.43 1.46
CA VAL A 35 10.17 -7.83 2.64
C VAL A 35 9.30 -6.73 3.23
N MET A 36 8.75 -5.82 2.42
CA MET A 36 7.81 -4.78 2.88
C MET A 36 6.52 -5.36 3.44
N ILE A 37 5.99 -6.44 2.87
CA ILE A 37 4.83 -7.16 3.41
C ILE A 37 5.15 -7.77 4.77
N ALA A 38 6.32 -8.40 4.93
CA ALA A 38 6.73 -9.00 6.19
C ALA A 38 6.96 -7.93 7.29
N ILE A 39 7.59 -6.81 6.93
CA ILE A 39 7.82 -5.68 7.84
C ILE A 39 6.48 -5.02 8.21
N GLY A 40 5.62 -4.75 7.23
CA GLY A 40 4.30 -4.16 7.44
C GLY A 40 3.38 -5.05 8.28
N GLY A 41 3.32 -6.34 7.95
CA GLY A 41 2.58 -7.34 8.72
C GLY A 41 3.11 -7.46 10.16
N GLY A 42 4.43 -7.56 10.34
CA GLY A 42 5.04 -7.70 11.67
C GLY A 42 4.96 -6.44 12.54
N THR A 43 4.89 -5.25 11.95
CA THR A 43 4.70 -3.99 12.69
C THR A 43 3.23 -3.79 13.08
N PHE A 44 2.30 -4.03 12.15
CA PHE A 44 0.86 -3.95 12.45
C PHE A 44 0.35 -5.07 13.36
N SER A 45 0.97 -6.25 13.33
CA SER A 45 0.70 -7.33 14.30
C SER A 45 1.30 -7.09 15.69
N ARG A 46 1.78 -5.88 15.98
CA ARG A 46 2.06 -5.42 17.35
C ARG A 46 1.01 -4.42 17.81
N LEU A 47 0.40 -3.69 16.86
CA LEU A 47 -0.70 -2.77 17.13
C LEU A 47 -1.97 -3.52 17.56
N ASP A 48 -2.15 -4.78 17.16
CA ASP A 48 -3.26 -5.64 17.61
C ASP A 48 -3.28 -5.82 19.13
N VAL A 49 -2.11 -5.90 19.78
CA VAL A 49 -2.01 -6.02 21.24
C VAL A 49 -2.50 -4.74 21.92
N PHE A 50 -2.24 -3.59 21.30
CA PHE A 50 -2.72 -2.30 21.81
C PHE A 50 -4.23 -2.10 21.55
N LEU A 51 -4.69 -2.42 20.34
CA LEU A 51 -6.10 -2.31 19.94
C LEU A 51 -7.00 -3.28 20.70
N SER A 52 -6.53 -4.51 20.97
CA SER A 52 -7.30 -5.49 21.72
C SER A 52 -7.53 -5.08 23.17
N LYS A 53 -6.59 -4.33 23.79
CA LYS A 53 -6.76 -3.75 25.13
C LYS A 53 -7.86 -2.70 25.23
N MET A 54 -8.26 -2.08 24.12
CA MET A 54 -9.41 -1.17 24.11
C MET A 54 -10.76 -1.89 24.17
N HIS A 55 -10.79 -3.22 23.97
CA HIS A 55 -12.03 -3.98 24.10
C HIS A 55 -12.35 -4.22 25.60
N PRO A 56 -13.58 -3.91 26.06
CA PRO A 56 -13.93 -4.00 27.48
C PRO A 56 -13.71 -5.41 28.06
N THR A 57 -14.03 -6.47 27.31
CA THR A 57 -13.80 -7.86 27.74
C THR A 57 -12.33 -8.23 27.94
N VAL A 58 -11.43 -7.68 27.11
CA VAL A 58 -9.98 -7.97 27.21
C VAL A 58 -9.35 -7.16 28.34
N SER A 59 -9.77 -5.90 28.51
CA SER A 59 -9.37 -5.06 29.64
C SER A 59 -9.81 -5.66 30.98
N LEU A 60 -11.04 -6.19 31.05
CA LEU A 60 -11.55 -6.90 32.22
C LEU A 60 -10.74 -8.17 32.53
N ALA A 61 -10.43 -8.98 31.51
CA ALA A 61 -9.61 -10.18 31.67
C ALA A 61 -8.19 -9.85 32.19
N GLU A 62 -7.56 -8.79 31.67
CA GLU A 62 -6.24 -8.35 32.12
C GLU A 62 -6.27 -7.80 33.56
N LYS A 63 -7.33 -7.07 33.95
CA LYS A 63 -7.54 -6.64 35.34
C LYS A 63 -7.71 -7.83 36.29
N ILE A 64 -8.51 -8.83 35.92
CA ILE A 64 -8.71 -10.03 36.75
C ILE A 64 -7.42 -10.85 36.87
N ASP A 65 -6.64 -11.00 35.80
CA ASP A 65 -5.32 -11.64 35.85
C ASP A 65 -4.37 -10.89 36.78
N LEU A 66 -4.33 -9.56 36.70
CA LEU A 66 -3.49 -8.73 37.56
C LEU A 66 -3.91 -8.86 39.03
N GLU A 67 -5.20 -8.78 39.33
CA GLU A 67 -5.76 -8.99 40.67
C GLU A 67 -5.47 -10.38 41.24
N ASN A 68 -5.55 -11.43 40.41
CA ASN A 68 -5.24 -12.80 40.83
C ASN A 68 -3.74 -12.97 41.15
N ARG A 69 -2.85 -12.27 40.42
CA ARG A 69 -1.40 -12.31 40.67
C ARG A 69 -0.98 -11.50 41.89
N THR A 70 -1.64 -10.37 42.16
CA THR A 70 -1.36 -9.50 43.32
C THR A 70 -2.10 -9.93 44.58
N GLY A 71 -3.06 -10.86 44.48
CA GLY A 71 -3.88 -11.32 45.60
C GLY A 71 -4.91 -10.27 46.06
N THR A 72 -5.16 -9.23 45.27
CA THR A 72 -6.10 -8.15 45.59
C THR A 72 -7.38 -8.34 44.79
N ALA A 73 -8.41 -8.94 45.40
CA ALA A 73 -9.67 -9.20 44.70
C ALA A 73 -10.64 -8.01 44.78
N GLY A 74 -11.24 -7.63 43.64
CA GLY A 74 -12.41 -6.74 43.61
C GLY A 74 -12.06 -5.26 43.78
N THR A 75 -10.94 -4.84 43.21
CA THR A 75 -10.47 -3.44 43.33
C THR A 75 -11.31 -2.47 42.49
N THR A 76 -12.03 -2.98 41.48
CA THR A 76 -12.88 -2.17 40.60
C THR A 76 -14.33 -2.68 40.54
N VAL A 77 -15.29 -1.79 40.28
CA VAL A 77 -16.72 -2.12 40.15
C VAL A 77 -16.94 -3.20 39.08
N GLU A 78 -16.22 -3.13 37.96
CA GLU A 78 -16.29 -4.09 36.87
C GLU A 78 -15.86 -5.51 37.33
N THR A 79 -14.74 -5.62 38.06
CA THR A 79 -14.27 -6.90 38.61
C THR A 79 -15.18 -7.45 39.70
N LEU A 80 -15.79 -6.58 40.51
CA LEU A 80 -16.76 -6.96 41.54
C LEU A 80 -18.03 -7.53 40.91
N THR A 81 -18.58 -6.85 39.90
CA THR A 81 -19.77 -7.33 39.17
C THR A 81 -19.53 -8.69 38.51
N PHE A 82 -18.38 -8.89 37.87
CA PHE A 82 -18.03 -10.16 37.24
C PHE A 82 -17.82 -11.31 38.24
N ARG A 83 -17.24 -11.04 39.41
CA ARG A 83 -17.13 -12.06 40.47
C ARG A 83 -18.50 -12.36 41.10
N SER A 84 -19.37 -11.37 41.22
CA SER A 84 -20.74 -11.55 41.74
C SER A 84 -21.66 -12.31 40.78
N SER A 85 -21.40 -12.28 39.47
CA SER A 85 -22.18 -13.03 38.47
C SER A 85 -21.89 -14.54 38.47
N GLY A 86 -20.90 -15.01 39.24
CA GLY A 86 -20.59 -16.44 39.38
C GLY A 86 -20.05 -17.11 38.11
N THR A 87 -19.72 -16.33 37.09
CA THR A 87 -19.15 -16.81 35.83
C THR A 87 -17.70 -17.27 36.04
N PRO A 88 -17.30 -18.46 35.55
CA PRO A 88 -15.95 -18.96 35.70
C PRO A 88 -14.94 -18.06 34.97
N ALA A 89 -13.83 -17.73 35.61
CA ALA A 89 -12.80 -16.86 35.01
C ALA A 89 -12.20 -17.45 33.72
N GLU A 90 -12.20 -18.78 33.60
CA GLU A 90 -11.71 -19.53 32.43
C GLU A 90 -12.45 -19.18 31.14
N THR A 91 -13.78 -18.97 31.20
CA THR A 91 -14.57 -18.63 30.02
C THR A 91 -14.25 -17.21 29.54
N LEU A 92 -14.03 -16.28 30.46
CA LEU A 92 -13.61 -14.91 30.15
C LEU A 92 -12.23 -14.88 29.47
N PHE A 93 -11.27 -15.67 29.97
CA PHE A 93 -9.94 -15.77 29.36
C PHE A 93 -9.99 -16.42 27.97
N ALA A 94 -10.84 -17.44 27.79
CA ALA A 94 -11.05 -18.08 26.49
C ALA A 94 -11.62 -17.08 25.46
N GLU A 95 -12.63 -16.31 25.86
CA GLU A 95 -13.26 -15.30 25.01
C GLU A 95 -12.29 -14.16 24.65
N ALA A 96 -11.55 -13.63 25.63
CA ALA A 96 -10.50 -12.64 25.41
C ALA A 96 -9.40 -13.18 24.46
N GLY A 97 -9.06 -14.47 24.57
CA GLY A 97 -8.12 -15.15 23.67
C GLY A 97 -8.59 -15.21 22.22
N ILE A 98 -9.88 -15.48 21.99
CA ILE A 98 -10.48 -15.49 20.64
C ILE A 98 -10.44 -14.09 20.03
N ILE A 99 -10.84 -13.07 20.81
CA ILE A 99 -10.83 -11.67 20.38
C ILE A 99 -9.41 -11.25 19.98
N ARG A 100 -8.40 -11.56 20.82
CA ARG A 100 -7.00 -11.23 20.55
C ARG A 100 -6.46 -11.92 19.29
N LYS A 101 -6.83 -13.18 19.05
CA LYS A 101 -6.46 -13.90 17.80
C LYS A 101 -7.06 -13.24 16.56
N ARG A 102 -8.31 -12.79 16.62
CA ARG A 102 -8.97 -12.07 15.50
C ARG A 102 -8.27 -10.76 15.19
N PHE A 103 -7.93 -9.97 16.21
CA PHE A 103 -7.16 -8.74 16.03
C PHE A 103 -5.77 -9.00 15.45
N ARG A 104 -5.08 -10.07 15.86
CA ARG A 104 -3.77 -10.45 15.30
C ARG A 104 -3.84 -10.78 13.81
N ILE A 105 -4.86 -11.53 13.39
CA ILE A 105 -5.09 -11.85 11.97
C ILE A 105 -5.43 -10.57 11.19
N GLY A 106 -6.28 -9.70 11.75
CA GLY A 106 -6.60 -8.40 11.17
C GLY A 106 -5.38 -7.50 11.00
N GLY A 107 -4.47 -7.46 11.99
CA GLY A 107 -3.22 -6.71 11.93
C GLY A 107 -2.27 -7.22 10.85
N TRP A 108 -2.14 -8.55 10.71
CA TRP A 108 -1.37 -9.16 9.61
C TRP A 108 -1.96 -8.82 8.25
N LEU A 109 -3.29 -8.90 8.10
CA LEU A 109 -3.97 -8.62 6.84
C LEU A 109 -3.83 -7.15 6.43
N LEU A 110 -4.09 -6.22 7.35
CA LEU A 110 -3.96 -4.78 7.10
C LEU A 110 -2.51 -4.38 6.83
N GLY A 111 -1.57 -4.84 7.66
CA GLY A 111 -0.15 -4.54 7.47
C GLY A 111 0.41 -5.10 6.17
N GLY A 112 0.02 -6.33 5.81
CA GLY A 112 0.39 -6.96 4.55
C GLY A 112 -0.20 -6.24 3.34
N PHE A 113 -1.48 -5.84 3.40
CA PHE A 113 -2.14 -5.09 2.33
C PHE A 113 -1.50 -3.71 2.12
N LEU A 114 -1.20 -2.98 3.20
CA LEU A 114 -0.54 -1.68 3.11
C LEU A 114 0.89 -1.81 2.55
N GLY A 115 1.64 -2.83 3.01
CA GLY A 115 2.97 -3.15 2.49
C GLY A 115 2.95 -3.52 1.01
N LEU A 116 1.92 -4.26 0.57
CA LEU A 116 1.73 -4.60 -0.84
C LEU A 116 1.46 -3.36 -1.69
N ILE A 117 0.54 -2.47 -1.28
CA ILE A 117 0.25 -1.24 -2.03
C ILE A 117 1.49 -0.38 -2.18
N LEU A 118 2.25 -0.17 -1.09
CA LEU A 118 3.48 0.60 -1.12
C LEU A 118 4.53 -0.04 -2.02
N GLY A 119 4.68 -1.36 -1.94
CA GLY A 119 5.58 -2.12 -2.81
C GLY A 119 5.23 -1.98 -4.29
N VAL A 120 3.96 -2.16 -4.66
CA VAL A 120 3.49 -2.03 -6.06
C VAL A 120 3.65 -0.60 -6.56
N LYS A 121 3.37 0.42 -5.73
CA LYS A 121 3.58 1.83 -6.12
C LYS A 121 5.05 2.14 -6.39
N LEU A 122 5.96 1.64 -5.55
CA LEU A 122 7.40 1.79 -5.77
C LEU A 122 7.86 1.09 -7.04
N ILE A 123 7.30 -0.09 -7.36
CA ILE A 123 7.53 -0.76 -8.65
C ILE A 123 7.08 0.12 -9.80
N GLY A 124 5.86 0.65 -9.75
CA GLY A 124 5.32 1.53 -10.79
C GLY A 124 6.18 2.77 -11.02
N LEU A 125 6.69 3.39 -9.95
CA LEU A 125 7.58 4.56 -10.03
C LEU A 125 8.99 4.21 -10.52
N SER A 126 9.46 2.99 -10.30
CA SER A 126 10.78 2.54 -10.77
C SER A 126 10.77 2.12 -12.24
N ILE A 127 9.61 1.85 -12.83
CA ILE A 127 9.48 1.51 -14.25
C ILE A 127 9.48 2.80 -15.06
N PHE A 128 10.63 3.12 -15.65
CA PHE A 128 10.73 4.20 -16.63
C PHE A 128 10.15 3.73 -17.97
N ARG A 129 9.11 4.41 -18.46
CA ARG A 129 8.57 4.16 -19.81
C ARG A 129 9.42 4.92 -20.82
N THR A 130 10.09 4.20 -21.71
CA THR A 130 10.83 4.78 -22.83
C THR A 130 9.87 5.06 -23.97
N SER A 131 9.82 6.31 -24.44
CA SER A 131 9.22 6.65 -25.74
C SER A 131 10.32 6.85 -26.77
N THR A 132 10.20 6.17 -27.90
CA THR A 132 11.04 6.34 -29.09
C THR A 132 10.53 7.43 -30.02
N GLU A 133 9.28 7.85 -29.84
CA GLU A 133 8.60 8.80 -30.73
C GLU A 133 8.21 10.08 -29.99
N TYR A 134 8.05 11.16 -30.77
CA TYR A 134 7.48 12.41 -30.28
C TYR A 134 5.99 12.22 -30.02
N GLU A 135 5.59 12.11 -28.75
CA GLU A 135 4.19 12.02 -28.36
C GLU A 135 3.66 13.38 -27.86
N PRO A 136 2.43 13.76 -28.23
CA PRO A 136 1.75 14.88 -27.59
C PRO A 136 1.39 14.52 -26.14
N ASN A 137 1.78 15.38 -25.19
CA ASN A 137 1.50 15.19 -23.78
C ASN A 137 -0.01 15.25 -23.54
N ARG A 138 -0.62 14.15 -23.12
CA ARG A 138 -2.08 14.05 -22.98
C ARG A 138 -2.68 14.99 -21.93
N ALA A 139 -1.89 15.41 -20.94
CA ALA A 139 -2.35 16.31 -19.88
C ALA A 139 -2.17 17.79 -20.26
N ALA A 140 -1.14 18.12 -21.03
CA ALA A 140 -0.82 19.50 -21.43
C ALA A 140 -1.32 19.88 -22.83
N CYS A 141 -1.68 18.91 -23.67
CA CYS A 141 -2.14 19.15 -25.04
C CYS A 141 -3.65 19.41 -25.08
N PHE A 142 -4.04 20.60 -25.52
CA PHE A 142 -5.44 20.97 -25.75
C PHE A 142 -5.97 20.57 -27.15
N SER A 143 -5.22 19.74 -27.89
CA SER A 143 -5.62 19.24 -29.22
C SER A 143 -6.01 20.34 -30.25
N CYS A 144 -5.42 21.53 -30.15
CA CYS A 144 -5.72 22.65 -31.05
C CYS A 144 -5.27 22.44 -32.52
N GLY A 145 -4.61 21.32 -32.85
CA GLY A 145 -4.21 20.96 -34.20
C GLY A 145 -3.08 21.80 -34.83
N ARG A 146 -2.61 22.85 -34.16
CA ARG A 146 -1.62 23.80 -34.74
C ARG A 146 -0.27 23.15 -35.08
N CYS A 147 0.07 22.06 -34.41
CA CYS A 147 1.26 21.25 -34.69
C CYS A 147 1.22 20.54 -36.05
N PHE A 148 0.02 20.29 -36.62
CA PHE A 148 -0.14 19.61 -37.91
C PHE A 148 0.46 20.37 -39.08
N SER A 149 0.42 21.71 -39.05
CA SER A 149 1.04 22.56 -40.08
C SER A 149 2.56 22.36 -40.23
N TYR A 150 3.24 21.82 -39.21
CA TYR A 150 4.67 21.54 -39.22
C TYR A 150 4.97 20.03 -39.17
N CYS A 151 3.96 19.17 -39.21
CA CYS A 151 4.13 17.73 -39.11
C CYS A 151 4.47 17.15 -40.50
N PRO A 152 5.64 16.53 -40.71
CA PRO A 152 6.02 15.99 -42.01
C PRO A 152 5.08 14.87 -42.48
N ASN A 153 4.62 14.02 -41.56
CA ASN A 153 3.67 12.95 -41.87
C ASN A 153 2.32 13.51 -42.35
N GLU A 154 1.90 14.68 -41.84
CA GLU A 154 0.65 15.32 -42.27
C GLU A 154 0.78 15.91 -43.67
N HIS A 155 1.92 16.55 -43.98
CA HIS A 155 2.20 17.03 -45.34
C HIS A 155 2.17 15.88 -46.35
N GLN A 156 2.81 14.75 -46.00
CA GLN A 156 2.81 13.55 -46.84
C GLN A 156 1.41 12.95 -47.01
N ARG A 157 0.58 12.97 -45.95
CA ARG A 157 -0.84 12.56 -46.03
C ARG A 157 -1.62 13.44 -46.99
N LEU A 158 -1.45 14.77 -46.91
CA LEU A 158 -2.12 15.74 -47.78
C LEU A 158 -1.67 15.62 -49.24
N GLU A 159 -0.39 15.34 -49.49
CA GLU A 159 0.13 15.05 -50.83
C GLU A 159 -0.51 13.80 -51.43
N ASN A 160 -0.57 12.71 -50.66
CA ASN A 160 -1.19 11.46 -51.10
C ASN A 160 -2.68 11.60 -51.42
N ILE A 161 -3.42 12.41 -50.64
CA ILE A 161 -4.84 12.70 -50.91
C ILE A 161 -5.00 13.53 -52.19
N ARG A 162 -4.05 14.42 -52.49
CA ARG A 162 -4.11 15.29 -53.68
C ARG A 162 -3.82 14.55 -54.98
N HIS A 163 -3.18 13.39 -54.89
CA HIS A 163 -2.90 12.50 -56.02
C HIS A 163 -4.05 11.52 -56.34
N TYR A 164 -5.12 11.53 -55.55
CA TYR A 164 -6.33 10.73 -55.74
C TYR A 164 -7.48 11.61 -56.22
#